data_AF-A0AAR5PA57-F1
#
_entry.id   AF-A0AAR5PA57-F1
#
_cell.length_a   1.000
_cell.length_b   1.000
_cell.length_c   1.000
_cell.angle_alpha   90.00
_cell.angle_beta   90.00
_cell.angle_gamma   90.00
#
_symmetry.space_group_name_H-M   'P 1'
#
loop_
_entity.id
_entity.type
_entity.pdbx_description
1 polymer ?
#
loop_
_entity_poly.entity_id
_entity_poly.type
_entity_poly.pdbx_seq_one_letter_code
_entity_poly.pdbx_strand_id
1 'polypeptide(L)'
;MQFIRILQSRRIQSVAIPISIEKTVSKGLLEDLAKLDQVSLKTIFSGLIGGISMEELQTVWDCFTGSCHEALESYIRYLLIPTAKQEFAFEVNNVFLAVCQSAPALLKAALIEEFVTSENSEKINILIQYIAALSNDFQNDVVRAFLLSISQLQPKYIPTIQALLSSKVEDDVLNKLIEIMASAVADFTSDNAYGKLLFKAINLLERHSNSLEQPIKRILGSHKSIWKIKIEKLVGCWFNQNDTLTQSFM
;
A
#
# COMPACT_ATOMS: atom_id res chain seq x y z
N MET A 1 -16.51 8.57 24.22
CA MET A 1 -17.77 9.34 24.45
C MET A 1 -18.43 9.89 23.17
N GLN A 2 -17.65 10.24 22.13
CA GLN A 2 -18.21 10.69 20.82
C GLN A 2 -18.81 9.54 19.99
N PHE A 3 -18.23 8.33 20.03
CA PHE A 3 -18.72 7.14 19.33
C PHE A 3 -20.21 6.84 19.61
N ILE A 4 -20.59 6.76 20.90
CA ILE A 4 -21.98 6.53 21.33
C ILE A 4 -22.89 7.72 20.94
N ARG A 5 -22.40 8.96 21.02
CA ARG A 5 -23.19 10.15 20.60
C ARG A 5 -23.41 10.24 19.09
N ILE A 6 -22.46 9.78 18.27
CA ILE A 6 -22.60 9.72 16.81
C ILE A 6 -23.63 8.65 16.42
N LEU A 7 -23.57 7.49 17.06
CA LEU A 7 -24.55 6.42 16.87
C LEU A 7 -25.94 6.83 17.38
N GLN A 8 -26.03 7.51 18.54
CA GLN A 8 -27.29 8.01 19.09
C GLN A 8 -27.89 9.16 18.29
N SER A 9 -27.10 10.11 17.79
CA SER A 9 -27.62 11.23 16.99
C SER A 9 -28.12 10.81 15.61
N ARG A 10 -27.58 9.73 15.04
CA ARG A 10 -27.97 9.19 13.73
C ARG A 10 -29.02 8.08 13.78
N ARG A 11 -29.23 7.43 14.95
CA ARG A 11 -30.40 6.53 15.17
C ARG A 11 -31.74 7.27 15.26
N ILE A 12 -31.73 8.59 15.51
CA ILE A 12 -32.95 9.41 15.65
C ILE A 12 -33.77 9.47 14.34
N GLN A 13 -33.24 9.03 13.20
CA GLN A 13 -33.99 8.98 11.94
C GLN A 13 -34.51 7.59 11.52
N SER A 14 -34.24 6.49 12.22
CA SER A 14 -34.84 5.21 11.80
C SER A 14 -35.34 4.23 12.87
N VAL A 15 -34.84 4.16 14.10
CA VAL A 15 -35.49 3.31 15.14
C VAL A 15 -35.12 3.81 16.53
N ALA A 16 -36.14 4.21 17.31
CA ALA A 16 -36.01 4.62 18.70
C ALA A 16 -35.87 3.41 19.64
N ILE A 17 -34.67 3.18 20.15
CA ILE A 17 -34.45 2.36 21.37
C ILE A 17 -33.51 3.15 22.28
N PRO A 18 -33.92 3.50 23.51
CA PRO A 18 -33.07 4.22 24.45
C PRO A 18 -32.06 3.24 25.06
N ILE A 19 -30.78 3.43 24.77
CA ILE A 19 -29.69 2.64 25.39
C ILE A 19 -29.07 3.48 26.50
N SER A 20 -29.20 2.99 27.74
CA SER A 20 -28.52 3.48 28.93
C SER A 20 -27.00 3.31 28.81
N ILE A 21 -26.29 4.32 29.32
CA ILE A 21 -24.86 4.55 29.19
C ILE A 21 -24.08 3.49 30.00
N GLU A 22 -23.58 2.45 29.32
CA GLU A 22 -22.47 1.63 29.80
C GLU A 22 -21.27 1.77 28.86
N LYS A 23 -20.08 1.80 29.46
CA LYS A 23 -18.76 2.23 28.91
C LYS A 23 -18.15 1.31 27.85
N THR A 24 -18.97 0.52 27.16
CA THR A 24 -18.52 -0.49 26.22
C THR A 24 -19.47 -0.44 25.04
N VAL A 25 -18.93 -0.42 23.82
CA VAL A 25 -19.76 -0.66 22.64
C VAL A 25 -20.35 -2.05 22.82
N SER A 26 -21.66 -2.13 23.08
CA SER A 26 -22.27 -3.41 23.42
C SER A 26 -22.18 -4.34 22.20
N LYS A 27 -21.84 -5.61 22.45
CA LYS A 27 -21.70 -6.62 21.41
C LYS A 27 -22.92 -6.68 20.47
N GLY A 28 -24.13 -6.49 21.02
CA GLY A 28 -25.36 -6.44 20.23
C GLY A 28 -25.45 -5.24 19.26
N LEU A 29 -24.90 -4.08 19.60
CA LEU A 29 -24.83 -2.94 18.68
C LEU A 29 -23.91 -3.25 17.49
N LEU A 30 -22.81 -3.96 17.73
CA LEU A 30 -21.83 -4.32 16.71
C LEU A 30 -22.34 -5.44 15.79
N GLU A 31 -23.10 -6.40 16.34
CA GLU A 31 -23.83 -7.42 15.57
C GLU A 31 -24.92 -6.79 14.68
N ASP A 32 -25.55 -5.70 15.12
CA ASP A 32 -26.51 -4.96 14.29
C ASP A 32 -25.81 -4.16 13.18
N LEU A 33 -24.62 -3.61 13.43
CA LEU A 33 -23.82 -2.95 12.39
C LEU A 33 -23.43 -3.92 11.28
N ALA A 34 -23.08 -5.17 11.60
CA ALA A 34 -22.73 -6.19 10.62
C ALA A 34 -23.88 -6.53 9.64
N LYS A 35 -25.12 -6.14 9.95
CA LYS A 35 -26.30 -6.35 9.09
C LYS A 35 -26.63 -5.14 8.21
N LEU A 36 -25.92 -4.02 8.38
CA LEU A 36 -26.16 -2.80 7.62
C LEU A 36 -25.56 -2.91 6.20
N ASP A 37 -26.11 -2.12 5.29
CA ASP A 37 -25.57 -2.00 3.94
C ASP A 37 -24.23 -1.22 3.92
N GLN A 38 -23.46 -1.39 2.84
CA GLN A 38 -22.15 -0.74 2.70
C GLN A 38 -22.23 0.79 2.78
N VAL A 39 -23.34 1.40 2.33
CA VAL A 39 -23.53 2.85 2.36
C VAL A 39 -23.67 3.35 3.80
N SER A 40 -24.47 2.67 4.62
CA SER A 40 -24.61 3.00 6.04
C SER A 40 -23.30 2.75 6.79
N LEU A 41 -22.63 1.63 6.53
CA LEU A 41 -21.34 1.29 7.15
C LEU A 41 -20.28 2.34 6.83
N LYS A 42 -20.11 2.72 5.57
CA LYS A 42 -19.24 3.82 5.15
C LYS A 42 -19.54 5.08 5.93
N THR A 43 -20.81 5.47 5.97
CA THR A 43 -21.26 6.71 6.60
C THR A 43 -20.97 6.73 8.11
N ILE A 44 -21.13 5.59 8.78
CA ILE A 44 -20.84 5.43 10.20
C ILE A 44 -19.33 5.48 10.42
N PHE A 45 -18.57 4.63 9.73
CA PHE A 45 -17.12 4.52 9.90
C PHE A 45 -16.38 5.81 9.57
N SER A 46 -16.72 6.48 8.47
CA SER A 46 -16.12 7.78 8.15
C SER A 46 -16.47 8.86 9.17
N GLY A 47 -17.62 8.76 9.84
CA GLY A 47 -18.02 9.69 10.90
C GLY A 47 -17.22 9.54 12.19
N LEU A 48 -16.51 8.42 12.38
CA LEU A 48 -15.71 8.14 13.59
C LEU A 48 -14.27 8.64 13.48
N ILE A 49 -13.82 8.99 12.27
CA ILE A 49 -12.48 9.48 11.99
C ILE A 49 -12.19 10.73 12.86
N GLY A 50 -11.07 10.73 13.59
CA GLY A 50 -10.65 11.84 14.45
C GLY A 50 -11.38 11.94 15.80
N GLY A 51 -12.36 11.07 16.07
CA GLY A 51 -13.08 11.01 17.36
C GLY A 51 -13.03 9.65 18.04
N ILE A 52 -12.55 8.61 17.35
CA ILE A 52 -12.32 7.27 17.90
C ILE A 52 -10.99 7.21 18.64
N SER A 53 -10.97 6.64 19.84
CA SER A 53 -9.71 6.32 20.52
C SER A 53 -9.06 5.06 19.95
N MET A 54 -7.77 4.85 20.22
CA MET A 54 -7.07 3.66 19.74
C MET A 54 -7.61 2.36 20.36
N GLU A 55 -8.00 2.39 21.64
CA GLU A 55 -8.67 1.26 22.30
C GLU A 55 -10.03 0.95 21.67
N GLU A 56 -10.79 1.99 21.30
CA GLU A 56 -12.08 1.85 20.62
C GLU A 56 -11.87 1.24 19.21
N LEU A 57 -10.81 1.61 18.50
CA LEU A 57 -10.48 1.05 17.19
C LEU A 57 -10.25 -0.47 17.25
N GLN A 58 -9.43 -0.94 18.20
CA GLN A 58 -9.20 -2.37 18.43
C GLN A 58 -10.50 -3.10 18.84
N THR A 59 -11.28 -2.50 19.75
CA THR A 59 -12.55 -3.10 20.20
C THR A 59 -13.52 -3.29 19.04
N VAL A 60 -13.60 -2.32 18.12
CA VAL A 60 -14.41 -2.44 16.91
C VAL A 60 -13.90 -3.59 16.04
N TRP A 61 -12.60 -3.67 15.77
CA TRP A 61 -12.00 -4.78 15.02
C TRP A 61 -12.33 -6.15 15.61
N ASP A 62 -12.12 -6.35 16.90
CA ASP A 62 -12.34 -7.63 17.58
C ASP A 62 -13.79 -8.11 17.43
N CYS A 63 -14.74 -7.19 17.35
CA CYS A 63 -16.16 -7.52 17.18
C CYS A 63 -16.53 -7.83 15.73
N PHE A 64 -15.85 -7.22 14.76
CA PHE A 64 -16.04 -7.54 13.34
C PHE A 64 -15.24 -8.76 12.90
N THR A 65 -14.25 -9.20 13.68
CA THR A 65 -13.46 -10.39 13.39
C THR A 65 -14.38 -11.63 13.37
N GLY A 66 -14.55 -12.24 12.19
CA GLY A 66 -15.51 -13.33 11.96
C GLY A 66 -16.91 -12.90 11.52
N SER A 67 -17.15 -11.60 11.31
CA SER A 67 -18.37 -11.08 10.65
C SER A 67 -18.36 -11.30 9.14
N CYS A 68 -19.42 -10.84 8.47
CA CYS A 68 -19.50 -10.86 7.01
C CYS A 68 -18.40 -10.00 6.35
N HIS A 69 -18.09 -10.37 5.11
CA HIS A 69 -17.00 -9.78 4.33
C HIS A 69 -17.16 -8.27 4.13
N GLU A 70 -18.39 -7.82 3.90
CA GLU A 70 -18.75 -6.43 3.59
C GLU A 70 -18.49 -5.48 4.77
N ALA A 71 -18.74 -5.95 5.99
CA ALA A 71 -18.51 -5.17 7.20
C ALA A 71 -17.01 -5.01 7.48
N LEU A 72 -16.24 -6.08 7.31
CA LEU A 72 -14.78 -6.07 7.42
C LEU A 72 -14.15 -5.14 6.38
N GLU A 73 -14.59 -5.24 5.13
CA GLU A 73 -14.13 -4.39 4.04
C GLU A 73 -14.41 -2.91 4.34
N SER A 74 -15.63 -2.59 4.78
CA SER A 74 -16.03 -1.23 5.12
C SER A 74 -15.23 -0.68 6.30
N TYR A 75 -14.97 -1.48 7.32
CA TYR A 75 -14.15 -1.10 8.47
C TYR A 75 -12.72 -0.73 8.02
N ILE A 76 -12.10 -1.59 7.22
CA ILE A 76 -10.73 -1.39 6.72
C ILE A 76 -10.68 -0.10 5.89
N ARG A 77 -11.54 0.02 4.87
CA ARG A 77 -11.52 1.13 3.91
C ARG A 77 -11.90 2.47 4.52
N TYR A 78 -12.92 2.51 5.38
CA TYR A 78 -13.54 3.76 5.81
C TYR A 78 -13.22 4.20 7.24
N LEU A 79 -12.57 3.35 8.03
CA LEU A 79 -12.12 3.69 9.39
C LEU A 79 -10.62 3.47 9.57
N LEU A 80 -10.13 2.24 9.36
CA LEU A 80 -8.74 1.89 9.68
C LEU A 80 -7.72 2.65 8.81
N ILE A 81 -7.84 2.55 7.48
CA ILE A 81 -6.91 3.23 6.54
C ILE A 81 -6.95 4.76 6.74
N PRO A 82 -8.13 5.43 6.80
CA PRO A 82 -8.18 6.86 7.03
C PRO A 82 -7.60 7.30 8.38
N THR A 83 -7.74 6.48 9.42
CA THR A 83 -7.16 6.76 10.75
C THR A 83 -5.64 6.63 10.72
N ALA A 84 -5.11 5.54 10.14
CA ALA A 84 -3.67 5.30 10.01
C ALA A 84 -2.94 6.36 9.15
N LYS A 85 -3.64 7.01 8.23
CA LYS A 85 -3.07 8.09 7.40
C LYS A 85 -2.88 9.42 8.14
N GLN A 86 -3.38 9.57 9.37
CA GLN A 86 -3.27 10.83 10.12
C GLN A 86 -1.92 10.94 10.82
N GLU A 87 -1.54 9.91 11.56
CA GLU A 87 -0.30 9.84 12.32
C GLU A 87 0.10 8.38 12.52
N PHE A 88 1.41 8.14 12.67
CA PHE A 88 1.88 6.81 13.06
C PHE A 88 1.71 6.63 14.57
N ALA A 89 0.94 5.61 14.95
CA ALA A 89 0.70 5.20 16.32
C ALA A 89 0.91 3.68 16.46
N PHE A 90 1.63 3.27 17.51
CA PHE A 90 1.99 1.87 17.74
C PHE A 90 0.76 0.99 17.98
N GLU A 91 -0.27 1.55 18.60
CA GLU A 91 -1.54 0.88 18.88
C GLU A 91 -2.30 0.56 17.59
N VAL A 92 -2.32 1.48 16.62
CA VAL A 92 -2.89 1.24 15.28
C VAL A 92 -2.11 0.15 14.54
N ASN A 93 -0.79 0.05 14.79
CA ASN A 93 0.04 -0.98 14.17
C ASN A 93 -0.37 -2.40 14.63
N ASN A 94 -0.78 -2.56 15.89
CA ASN A 94 -1.30 -3.84 16.39
C ASN A 94 -2.60 -4.24 15.68
N VAL A 95 -3.50 -3.27 15.43
CA VAL A 95 -4.72 -3.50 14.65
C VAL A 95 -4.36 -3.90 13.21
N PHE A 96 -3.40 -3.21 12.59
CA PHE A 96 -2.91 -3.55 11.24
C PHE A 96 -2.37 -4.99 11.16
N LEU A 97 -1.59 -5.41 12.15
CA LEU A 97 -1.07 -6.77 12.24
C LEU A 97 -2.20 -7.79 12.37
N ALA A 98 -3.19 -7.55 13.24
CA ALA A 98 -4.34 -8.44 13.41
C ALA A 98 -5.19 -8.56 12.13
N VAL A 99 -5.41 -7.44 11.43
CA VAL A 99 -6.12 -7.39 10.16
C VAL A 99 -5.32 -8.11 9.07
N CYS A 100 -4.01 -7.90 9.00
CA CYS A 100 -3.15 -8.59 8.05
C CYS A 100 -3.15 -10.11 8.24
N GLN A 101 -3.27 -10.59 9.49
CA GLN A 101 -3.34 -12.03 9.78
C GLN A 101 -4.71 -12.63 9.45
N SER A 102 -5.80 -11.89 9.70
CA SER A 102 -7.16 -12.43 9.59
C SER A 102 -7.81 -12.18 8.22
N ALA A 103 -7.47 -11.06 7.58
CA ALA A 103 -8.08 -10.61 6.32
C ALA A 103 -7.04 -9.94 5.38
N PRO A 104 -5.92 -10.62 5.05
CA PRO A 104 -4.84 -10.03 4.25
C PRO A 104 -5.32 -9.53 2.88
N ALA A 105 -6.23 -10.26 2.23
CA ALA A 105 -6.73 -9.90 0.91
C ALA A 105 -7.52 -8.57 0.93
N LEU A 106 -8.35 -8.36 1.97
CA LEU A 106 -9.11 -7.13 2.14
C LEU A 106 -8.21 -5.93 2.44
N LEU A 107 -7.22 -6.12 3.33
CA LEU A 107 -6.24 -5.09 3.63
C LEU A 107 -5.45 -4.69 2.38
N LYS A 108 -4.95 -5.68 1.63
CA LYS A 108 -4.23 -5.45 0.37
C LYS A 108 -5.10 -4.66 -0.61
N ALA A 109 -6.34 -5.09 -0.86
CA ALA A 109 -7.23 -4.39 -1.80
C ALA A 109 -7.46 -2.93 -1.41
N ALA A 110 -7.70 -2.65 -0.12
CA ALA A 110 -7.87 -1.30 0.39
C ALA A 110 -6.60 -0.44 0.26
N LEU A 111 -5.42 -1.01 0.52
CA LEU A 111 -4.13 -0.34 0.32
C LEU A 111 -3.89 0.02 -1.15
N ILE A 112 -4.18 -0.90 -2.07
CA ILE A 112 -4.00 -0.65 -3.51
C ILE A 112 -4.91 0.48 -3.99
N GLU A 113 -6.20 0.45 -3.61
CA GLU A 113 -7.12 1.54 -3.93
C GLU A 113 -6.55 2.87 -3.46
N GLU A 114 -6.13 2.93 -2.19
CA GLU A 114 -5.59 4.14 -1.58
C GLU A 114 -4.32 4.66 -2.30
N PHE A 115 -3.41 3.77 -2.73
CA PHE A 115 -2.22 4.17 -3.49
C PHE A 115 -2.54 4.71 -4.89
N VAL A 116 -3.61 4.21 -5.52
CA VAL A 116 -4.01 4.63 -6.86
C VAL A 116 -4.77 5.96 -6.81
N THR A 117 -5.61 6.16 -5.79
CA THR A 117 -6.54 7.30 -5.69
C THR A 117 -6.01 8.48 -4.87
N SER A 118 -5.05 8.28 -3.97
CA SER A 118 -4.58 9.37 -3.11
C SER A 118 -3.83 10.45 -3.90
N GLU A 119 -4.13 11.71 -3.58
CA GLU A 119 -3.42 12.88 -4.07
C GLU A 119 -2.35 13.37 -3.07
N ASN A 120 -2.34 12.85 -1.84
CA ASN A 120 -1.45 13.30 -0.78
C ASN A 120 -0.37 12.27 -0.49
N SER A 121 0.83 12.50 -1.02
CA SER A 121 1.99 11.61 -0.86
C SER A 121 2.48 11.50 0.58
N GLU A 122 2.34 12.55 1.40
CA GLU A 122 2.79 12.53 2.79
C GLU A 122 1.96 11.57 3.63
N LYS A 123 0.63 11.60 3.47
CA LYS A 123 -0.28 10.65 4.12
C LYS A 123 -0.04 9.20 3.69
N ILE A 124 0.33 8.99 2.42
CA ILE A 124 0.72 7.67 1.94
C ILE A 124 2.01 7.19 2.61
N ASN A 125 2.99 8.07 2.83
CA ASN A 125 4.23 7.69 3.52
C ASN A 125 3.98 7.24 4.97
N ILE A 126 3.01 7.84 5.67
CA ILE A 126 2.60 7.36 7.01
C ILE A 126 2.03 5.94 6.90
N LEU A 127 1.13 5.71 5.94
CA LEU A 127 0.53 4.39 5.71
C LEU A 127 1.59 3.32 5.38
N ILE A 128 2.64 3.67 4.63
CA ILE A 128 3.73 2.75 4.29
C ILE A 128 4.55 2.34 5.53
N GLN A 129 4.65 3.18 6.56
CA GLN A 129 5.34 2.79 7.81
C GLN A 129 4.67 1.60 8.50
N TYR A 130 3.33 1.52 8.44
CA TYR A 130 2.60 0.35 8.94
C TYR A 130 2.89 -0.90 8.11
N ILE A 131 2.99 -0.76 6.79
CA ILE A 131 3.27 -1.88 5.88
C ILE A 131 4.69 -2.42 6.12
N ALA A 132 5.66 -1.54 6.37
CA ALA A 132 7.03 -1.93 6.66
C ALA A 132 7.17 -2.79 7.93
N ALA A 133 6.18 -2.74 8.84
CA ALA A 133 6.13 -3.57 10.04
C ALA A 133 5.48 -4.95 9.81
N LEU A 134 4.89 -5.21 8.63
CA LEU A 134 4.26 -6.48 8.27
C LEU A 134 5.28 -7.49 7.73
N SER A 135 4.86 -8.73 7.45
CA SER A 135 5.74 -9.75 6.89
C SER A 135 6.27 -9.37 5.50
N ASN A 136 7.48 -9.81 5.15
CA ASN A 136 8.06 -9.51 3.83
C ASN A 136 7.18 -10.04 2.69
N ASP A 137 6.59 -11.23 2.88
CA ASP A 137 5.66 -11.83 1.91
C ASP A 137 4.48 -10.90 1.62
N PHE A 138 3.87 -10.31 2.67
CA PHE A 138 2.78 -9.35 2.49
C PHE A 138 3.27 -8.06 1.82
N GLN A 139 4.44 -7.55 2.21
CA GLN A 139 5.04 -6.37 1.57
C GLN A 139 5.27 -6.60 0.07
N ASN A 140 5.86 -7.73 -0.32
CA ASN A 140 6.08 -8.12 -1.71
C ASN A 140 4.77 -8.24 -2.47
N ASP A 141 3.76 -8.88 -1.88
CA ASP A 141 2.42 -9.00 -2.46
C ASP A 141 1.74 -7.65 -2.70
N VAL A 142 1.90 -6.70 -1.77
CA VAL A 142 1.37 -5.34 -1.91
C VAL A 142 2.06 -4.60 -3.04
N VAL A 143 3.40 -4.64 -3.12
CA VAL A 143 4.14 -3.99 -4.22
C VAL A 143 3.75 -4.59 -5.57
N ARG A 144 3.74 -5.92 -5.66
CA ARG A 144 3.35 -6.65 -6.87
C ARG A 144 1.93 -6.26 -7.31
N ALA A 145 0.97 -6.29 -6.40
CA ALA A 145 -0.41 -5.92 -6.69
C ALA A 145 -0.55 -4.44 -7.10
N PHE A 146 0.22 -3.55 -6.48
CA PHE A 146 0.22 -2.13 -6.86
C PHE A 146 0.74 -1.93 -8.29
N LEU A 147 1.88 -2.55 -8.63
CA LEU A 147 2.45 -2.47 -9.98
C LEU A 147 1.53 -3.07 -11.06
N LEU A 148 0.73 -4.09 -10.71
CA LEU A 148 -0.27 -4.67 -11.62
C LEU A 148 -1.54 -3.83 -11.73
N SER A 149 -1.85 -3.00 -10.74
CA SER A 149 -3.03 -2.14 -10.74
C SER A 149 -2.89 -0.86 -11.56
N ILE A 150 -1.65 -0.47 -11.90
CA ILE A 150 -1.37 0.72 -12.70
C ILE A 150 -1.27 0.38 -14.19
N SER A 151 -2.02 1.09 -15.03
CA SER A 151 -1.96 0.94 -16.49
C SER A 151 -0.73 1.61 -17.11
N GLN A 152 -0.29 2.72 -16.53
CA GLN A 152 0.90 3.48 -16.92
C GLN A 152 1.56 4.06 -15.68
N LEU A 153 2.89 4.12 -15.69
CA LEU A 153 3.65 4.81 -14.64
C LEU A 153 3.38 6.31 -14.70
N GLN A 154 2.96 6.90 -13.58
CA GLN A 154 2.75 8.34 -13.44
C GLN A 154 3.72 8.91 -12.40
N PRO A 155 4.10 10.21 -12.49
CA PRO A 155 5.00 10.84 -11.52
C PRO A 155 4.54 10.67 -10.07
N LYS A 156 3.21 10.72 -9.83
CA LYS A 156 2.61 10.58 -8.49
C LYS A 156 2.85 9.22 -7.84
N TYR A 157 3.08 8.16 -8.63
CA TYR A 157 3.31 6.81 -8.10
C TYR A 157 4.77 6.57 -7.70
N ILE A 158 5.71 7.34 -8.23
CA ILE A 158 7.14 7.12 -8.02
C ILE A 158 7.51 7.15 -6.52
N PRO A 159 7.08 8.14 -5.71
CA PRO A 159 7.41 8.16 -4.28
C PRO A 159 6.86 6.94 -3.53
N THR A 160 5.63 6.52 -3.86
CA THR A 160 4.98 5.35 -3.25
C THR A 160 5.73 4.06 -3.59
N ILE A 161 6.07 3.84 -4.87
CA ILE A 161 6.87 2.67 -5.27
C ILE A 161 8.23 2.70 -4.55
N GLN A 162 8.91 3.85 -4.54
CA GLN A 162 10.19 4.00 -3.86
C GLN A 162 10.11 3.64 -2.38
N ALA A 163 9.06 4.07 -1.69
CA ALA A 163 8.89 3.84 -0.26
C ALA A 163 8.50 2.38 0.05
N LEU A 164 7.74 1.71 -0.82
CA LEU A 164 7.38 0.30 -0.63
C LEU A 164 8.51 -0.69 -0.95
N LEU A 165 9.47 -0.33 -1.80
CA LEU A 165 10.62 -1.20 -2.10
C LEU A 165 11.51 -1.40 -0.85
N SER A 166 11.48 -2.60 -0.26
CA SER A 166 12.33 -3.00 0.85
C SER A 166 13.64 -3.65 0.36
N SER A 167 14.58 -3.92 1.27
CA SER A 167 15.82 -4.63 0.94
C SER A 167 15.63 -6.14 0.69
N LYS A 168 14.41 -6.66 0.89
CA LYS A 168 14.04 -8.08 0.74
C LYS A 168 13.02 -8.27 -0.38
N VAL A 169 12.95 -7.31 -1.30
CA VAL A 169 12.02 -7.38 -2.43
C VAL A 169 12.41 -8.51 -3.38
N GLU A 170 11.43 -9.26 -3.86
CA GLU A 170 11.67 -10.36 -4.79
C GLU A 170 12.09 -9.87 -6.18
N ASP A 171 12.96 -10.65 -6.84
CA ASP A 171 13.48 -10.32 -8.18
C ASP A 171 12.37 -10.18 -9.24
N ASP A 172 11.28 -10.94 -9.13
CA ASP A 172 10.15 -10.85 -10.08
C ASP A 172 9.43 -9.49 -9.99
N VAL A 173 9.30 -8.94 -8.79
CA VAL A 173 8.73 -7.62 -8.53
C VAL A 173 9.65 -6.53 -9.12
N LEU A 174 10.96 -6.65 -8.90
CA LEU A 174 11.96 -5.75 -9.49
C LEU A 174 11.97 -5.82 -11.02
N ASN A 175 11.90 -7.03 -11.58
CA ASN A 175 11.84 -7.24 -13.02
C ASN A 175 10.62 -6.53 -13.62
N LYS A 176 9.44 -6.74 -13.01
CA LYS A 176 8.20 -6.11 -13.46
C LYS A 176 8.26 -4.59 -13.39
N LEU A 177 8.83 -4.04 -12.31
CA LEU A 177 9.03 -2.61 -12.17
C LEU A 177 9.90 -2.06 -13.31
N ILE A 178 11.03 -2.70 -13.60
CA ILE A 178 11.95 -2.25 -14.65
C ILE A 178 11.29 -2.30 -16.04
N GLU A 179 10.46 -3.31 -16.32
CA GLU A 179 9.67 -3.36 -17.56
C GLU A 179 8.66 -2.20 -17.68
N ILE A 180 7.95 -1.89 -16.59
CA ILE A 180 7.00 -0.77 -16.53
C ILE A 180 7.77 0.54 -16.79
N MET A 181 8.91 0.72 -16.13
CA MET A 181 9.77 1.89 -16.31
C MET A 181 10.27 1.99 -17.76
N ALA A 182 10.78 0.91 -18.34
CA ALA A 182 11.25 0.88 -19.73
C ALA A 182 10.17 1.26 -20.74
N SER A 183 8.91 0.87 -20.46
CA SER A 183 7.76 1.22 -21.29
C SER A 183 7.39 2.70 -21.19
N ALA A 184 7.59 3.32 -20.03
CA ALA A 184 7.24 4.70 -19.74
C ALA A 184 8.38 5.72 -19.96
N VAL A 185 9.62 5.29 -20.22
CA VAL A 185 10.82 6.17 -20.19
C VAL A 185 10.71 7.44 -21.04
N ALA A 186 9.94 7.42 -22.13
CA ALA A 186 9.74 8.59 -22.99
C ALA A 186 9.09 9.77 -22.23
N ASP A 187 8.26 9.49 -21.23
CA ASP A 187 7.59 10.51 -20.41
C ASP A 187 8.49 11.03 -19.27
N PHE A 188 9.63 10.38 -19.02
CA PHE A 188 10.51 10.63 -17.87
C PHE A 188 11.96 10.89 -18.27
N THR A 189 12.22 11.44 -19.46
CA THR A 189 13.58 11.54 -20.02
C THR A 189 14.58 12.25 -19.09
N SER A 190 14.15 13.24 -18.32
CA SER A 190 15.02 14.00 -17.41
C SER A 190 14.57 13.95 -15.95
N ASP A 191 13.61 13.09 -15.62
CA ASP A 191 13.01 13.05 -14.29
C ASP A 191 13.97 12.43 -13.26
N ASN A 192 14.30 13.21 -12.23
CA ASN A 192 15.24 12.83 -11.19
C ASN A 192 14.70 11.73 -10.26
N ALA A 193 13.40 11.74 -9.97
CA ALA A 193 12.75 10.74 -9.11
C ALA A 193 12.67 9.39 -9.81
N TYR A 194 12.34 9.38 -11.11
CA TYR A 194 12.40 8.21 -11.97
C TYR A 194 13.82 7.62 -11.99
N GLY A 195 14.84 8.45 -12.23
CA GLY A 195 16.24 8.02 -12.22
C GLY A 195 16.67 7.41 -10.87
N LYS A 196 16.25 8.01 -9.75
CA LYS A 196 16.46 7.47 -8.39
C LYS A 196 15.79 6.12 -8.18
N LEU A 197 14.55 5.97 -8.63
CA LEU A 197 13.80 4.73 -8.49
C LEU A 197 14.49 3.60 -9.26
N LEU A 198 14.91 3.86 -10.51
CA LEU A 198 15.62 2.88 -11.31
C LEU A 198 16.94 2.47 -10.67
N PHE A 199 17.72 3.43 -10.19
CA PHE A 199 18.96 3.15 -9.49
C PHE A 199 18.73 2.30 -8.23
N LYS A 200 17.67 2.59 -7.46
CA LYS A 200 17.28 1.77 -6.30
C LYS A 200 16.92 0.36 -6.73
N ALA A 201 16.07 0.20 -7.75
CA ALA A 201 15.65 -1.12 -8.23
C ALA A 201 16.82 -1.97 -8.72
N ILE A 202 17.75 -1.39 -9.49
CA ILE A 202 18.92 -2.11 -10.00
C ILE A 202 19.90 -2.48 -8.87
N ASN A 203 20.10 -1.62 -7.87
CA ASN A 203 20.92 -1.97 -6.71
C ASN A 203 20.34 -3.11 -5.86
N LEU A 204 19.02 -3.31 -5.90
CA LEU A 204 18.35 -4.39 -5.18
C LEU A 204 18.39 -5.72 -5.93
N LEU A 205 18.69 -5.70 -7.24
CA LEU A 205 18.94 -6.93 -7.99
C LEU A 205 20.30 -7.51 -7.57
N GLU A 206 20.28 -8.60 -6.83
CA GLU A 206 21.50 -9.27 -6.36
C GLU A 206 22.29 -9.93 -7.50
N ARG A 207 21.64 -10.19 -8.64
CA ARG A 207 22.22 -10.90 -9.79
C ARG A 207 21.77 -10.26 -11.11
N HIS A 208 22.64 -10.39 -12.11
CA HIS A 208 22.28 -10.05 -13.48
C HIS A 208 21.14 -10.95 -13.98
N SER A 209 20.09 -10.35 -14.52
CA SER A 209 19.03 -11.06 -15.22
C SER A 209 19.09 -10.73 -16.72
N ASN A 210 19.33 -11.74 -17.55
CA ASN A 210 19.37 -11.59 -19.02
C ASN A 210 18.06 -11.01 -19.57
N SER A 211 16.92 -11.25 -18.92
CA SER A 211 15.62 -10.70 -19.35
C SER A 211 15.54 -9.17 -19.19
N LEU A 212 16.38 -8.58 -18.33
CA LEU A 212 16.38 -7.15 -18.07
C LEU A 212 17.39 -6.36 -18.91
N GLU A 213 18.26 -7.03 -19.65
CA GLU A 213 19.26 -6.36 -20.49
C GLU A 213 18.62 -5.37 -21.47
N GLN A 214 17.61 -5.80 -22.23
CA GLN A 214 16.92 -4.96 -23.20
C GLN A 214 16.11 -3.82 -22.54
N PRO A 215 15.28 -4.07 -21.50
CA PRO A 215 14.63 -3.02 -20.72
C PRO A 215 15.61 -1.95 -20.21
N ILE A 216 16.73 -2.36 -19.60
CA ILE A 216 17.73 -1.44 -19.06
C ILE A 216 18.40 -0.64 -20.18
N LYS A 217 18.84 -1.30 -21.26
CA LYS A 217 19.43 -0.61 -22.43
C LYS A 217 18.48 0.42 -23.01
N ARG A 218 17.19 0.10 -23.15
CA ARG A 218 16.16 1.04 -23.61
C ARG A 218 16.07 2.28 -22.71
N ILE A 219 16.08 2.08 -21.38
CA ILE A 219 16.02 3.20 -20.44
C ILE A 219 17.27 4.07 -20.56
N LEU A 220 18.46 3.46 -20.57
CA LEU A 220 19.73 4.19 -20.65
C LEU A 220 19.92 4.92 -21.98
N GLY A 221 19.38 4.39 -23.09
CA GLY A 221 19.36 5.07 -24.38
C GLY A 221 18.50 6.34 -24.40
N SER A 222 17.46 6.42 -23.56
CA SER A 222 16.46 7.49 -23.61
C SER A 222 16.59 8.51 -22.46
N HIS A 223 16.98 8.04 -21.27
CA HIS A 223 17.05 8.86 -20.07
C HIS A 223 18.31 9.75 -20.04
N LYS A 224 18.25 10.90 -19.38
CA LYS A 224 19.27 11.98 -19.43
C LYS A 224 19.61 12.58 -18.07
N SER A 225 19.05 12.06 -16.96
CA SER A 225 19.39 12.58 -15.62
C SER A 225 20.77 12.12 -15.13
N ILE A 226 21.26 12.72 -14.05
CA ILE A 226 22.52 12.32 -13.38
C ILE A 226 22.53 10.84 -12.95
N TRP A 227 21.35 10.23 -12.75
CA TRP A 227 21.25 8.83 -12.37
C TRP A 227 21.61 7.89 -13.50
N LYS A 228 21.43 8.28 -14.77
CA LYS A 228 21.87 7.48 -15.91
C LYS A 228 23.35 7.09 -15.77
N ILE A 229 24.22 8.07 -15.52
CA ILE A 229 25.67 7.84 -15.40
C ILE A 229 25.98 6.86 -14.27
N LYS A 230 25.25 6.95 -13.15
CA LYS A 230 25.42 6.04 -12.00
C LYS A 230 24.97 4.63 -12.35
N ILE A 231 23.84 4.50 -13.05
CA ILE A 231 23.29 3.22 -13.47
C ILE A 231 24.20 2.56 -14.52
N GLU A 232 24.67 3.31 -15.53
CA GLU A 232 25.61 2.81 -16.55
C GLU A 232 26.86 2.20 -15.93
N LYS A 233 27.42 2.82 -14.89
CA LYS A 233 28.56 2.28 -14.14
C LYS A 233 28.22 0.97 -13.41
N LEU A 234 27.01 0.89 -12.84
CA LEU A 234 26.55 -0.28 -12.10
C LEU A 234 26.31 -1.48 -13.03
N VAL A 235 25.62 -1.26 -14.15
CA VAL A 235 25.24 -2.34 -15.09
C VAL A 235 26.30 -2.62 -16.14
N GLY A 236 27.28 -1.72 -16.36
CA GLY A 236 28.40 -1.95 -17.28
C GLY A 236 29.20 -3.21 -16.94
N CYS A 237 29.31 -3.53 -15.65
CA CYS A 237 29.92 -4.78 -15.19
C CYS A 237 29.11 -6.03 -15.58
N TRP A 238 27.80 -5.90 -15.77
CA TRP A 238 26.92 -7.01 -16.11
C TRP A 238 26.96 -7.35 -17.60
N PHE A 239 26.91 -6.33 -18.46
CA PHE A 239 26.89 -6.54 -19.91
C PHE A 239 28.23 -7.06 -20.47
N ASN A 240 29.35 -6.67 -19.88
CA ASN A 240 30.68 -7.10 -20.33
C ASN A 240 31.02 -8.57 -19.98
N GLN A 241 30.27 -9.22 -19.08
CA GLN A 241 30.46 -10.64 -18.73
C GLN A 241 29.89 -11.59 -19.79
N ASN A 242 28.87 -11.17 -20.55
CA ASN A 242 28.30 -11.98 -21.63
C ASN A 242 29.15 -11.95 -22.91
N ASP A 243 29.88 -10.86 -23.17
CA ASP A 243 30.77 -10.74 -24.34
C ASP A 243 32.04 -11.62 -24.19
N THR A 244 32.50 -11.89 -22.96
CA THR A 244 33.70 -12.71 -22.74
C THR A 244 33.44 -14.22 -22.88
N LEU A 245 32.21 -14.69 -22.64
CA LEU A 245 31.84 -16.10 -22.81
C LEU A 245 31.49 -16.46 -24.26
N THR A 246 31.09 -15.49 -25.08
CA THR A 246 30.78 -15.73 -26.50
C THR A 246 32.02 -15.63 -27.40
N GLN A 247 33.06 -14.89 -26.98
CA GLN A 247 34.34 -14.83 -27.69
C GLN A 247 35.31 -15.97 -27.38
N SER A 248 35.08 -16.76 -26.32
CA SER A 248 35.93 -17.91 -25.96
C SER A 248 35.55 -19.22 -26.67
N PHE A 249 34.50 -19.19 -27.51
CA PHE A 249 34.05 -20.33 -28.33
C PHE A 249 34.04 -20.03 -29.84
N MET A 250 34.73 -18.98 -30.30
CA MET A 250 35.10 -18.77 -31.71
C MET A 250 36.61 -18.83 -31.88
#